data_AF-A0A3C1RNS0-F1
#
_entry.id   AF-A0A3C1RNS0-F1
#
_cell.length_a   1.000
_cell.length_b   1.000
_cell.length_c   1.000
_cell.angle_alpha   90.00
_cell.angle_beta   90.00
_cell.angle_gamma   90.00
#
_symmetry.space_group_name_H-M   'P 1'
#
loop_
_entity.id
_entity.type
_entity.pdbx_description
1 polymer ?
#
loop_
_entity_poly.entity_id
_entity_poly.type
_entity_poly.pdbx_seq_one_letter_code
_entity_poly.pdbx_strand_id
1 'polypeptide(L)'
;MIQPQLIVSPAWLAEHLEDPNIVIVDCRFSLANPQLGQQQYQESHIPGAFYLDLDQDLSSPIQKHGGRHPLPNPEKLSKKLSEIGITSRQTLVVAY
;
A
#
# COMPACT_ATOMS: atom_id res chain seq x y z
N MET A 1 -2.69 12.51 -24.02
CA MET A 1 -2.73 12.08 -22.62
C MET A 1 -1.30 11.83 -22.19
N ILE A 2 -0.77 12.60 -21.24
CA ILE A 2 0.55 12.32 -20.65
C ILE A 2 0.35 11.11 -19.73
N GLN A 3 1.05 10.01 -19.98
CA GLN A 3 1.03 8.88 -19.05
C GLN A 3 1.66 9.34 -17.74
N PRO A 4 0.98 9.16 -16.59
CA PRO A 4 1.61 9.44 -15.32
C PRO A 4 2.83 8.54 -15.17
N GLN A 5 3.93 9.10 -14.70
CA GLN A 5 5.12 8.33 -14.37
C GLN A 5 4.78 7.37 -13.23
N LEU A 6 4.72 6.07 -13.52
CA LEU A 6 4.25 5.02 -12.59
C LEU A 6 5.33 4.54 -11.61
N ILE A 7 6.58 5.00 -11.76
CA ILE A 7 7.72 4.58 -10.95
C ILE A 7 8.55 5.80 -10.58
N VAL A 8 8.87 5.93 -9.30
CA VAL A 8 9.71 6.99 -8.75
C VAL A 8 11.03 6.42 -8.25
N SER A 9 12.06 7.26 -8.18
CA SER A 9 13.35 6.87 -7.57
C SER A 9 13.33 7.07 -6.05
N PRO A 10 14.21 6.40 -5.30
CA PRO A 10 14.37 6.68 -3.87
C PRO A 10 14.76 8.13 -3.59
N ALA A 11 15.58 8.74 -4.46
CA ALA A 11 15.97 10.15 -4.34
C ALA A 11 14.77 11.09 -4.48
N TRP A 12 13.91 10.83 -5.47
CA TRP A 12 12.67 11.59 -5.64
C TRP A 12 11.78 11.46 -4.40
N LEU A 13 11.58 10.23 -3.88
CA LEU A 13 10.75 10.05 -2.70
C LEU A 13 11.33 10.75 -1.46
N ALA A 14 12.66 10.72 -1.29
CA ALA A 14 13.33 11.41 -0.20
C ALA A 14 13.10 12.93 -0.23
N GLU A 15 13.03 13.54 -1.41
CA GLU A 15 12.72 14.97 -1.59
C GLU A 15 11.24 15.32 -1.30
N HIS A 16 10.35 14.33 -1.24
CA HIS A 16 8.91 14.51 -1.13
C HIS A 16 8.29 13.91 0.15
N LEU A 17 9.10 13.50 1.13
CA LEU A 17 8.62 12.86 2.37
C LEU A 17 7.66 13.74 3.18
N GLU A 18 7.76 15.07 3.03
CA GLU A 18 6.93 16.04 3.76
C GLU A 18 5.74 16.57 2.93
N ASP A 19 5.53 16.08 1.70
CA ASP A 19 4.39 16.50 0.88
C ASP A 19 3.08 15.93 1.44
N PRO A 20 2.12 16.77 1.90
CA PRO A 20 0.87 16.31 2.47
C PRO A 20 -0.05 15.60 1.47
N ASN A 21 0.23 15.69 0.17
CA ASN A 21 -0.54 15.01 -0.88
C ASN A 21 0.06 13.67 -1.29
N ILE A 22 1.16 13.23 -0.64
CA ILE A 22 1.77 11.93 -0.89
C ILE A 22 1.53 11.02 0.31
N VAL A 23 0.99 9.83 0.02
CA VAL A 23 0.88 8.75 1.01
C VAL A 23 1.79 7.62 0.58
N ILE A 24 2.67 7.21 1.50
CA ILE A 24 3.60 6.11 1.31
C ILE A 24 2.98 4.86 1.92
N VAL A 25 2.97 3.76 1.15
CA VAL A 25 2.43 2.49 1.60
C VAL A 25 3.50 1.42 1.50
N ASP A 26 3.75 0.75 2.63
CA ASP A 26 4.56 -0.46 2.69
C ASP A 26 3.66 -1.68 2.47
N CYS A 27 3.90 -2.39 1.37
CA CYS A 27 3.17 -3.59 0.96
C CYS A 27 4.07 -4.84 1.02
N ARG A 28 5.18 -4.80 1.77
CA ARG A 28 6.09 -5.96 1.90
C ARG A 28 5.34 -7.19 2.36
N PHE A 29 5.59 -8.32 1.70
CA PHE A 29 4.96 -9.60 1.98
C PHE A 29 5.89 -10.77 1.65
N SER A 30 5.71 -11.90 2.33
CA SER A 30 6.41 -13.15 2.03
C SER A 30 5.45 -14.32 1.92
N LEU A 31 5.49 -15.00 0.77
CA LEU A 31 4.70 -16.23 0.53
C LEU A 31 5.06 -17.36 1.50
N ALA A 32 6.28 -17.38 2.04
CA ALA A 32 6.73 -18.39 2.98
C ALA A 32 6.38 -18.06 4.44
N ASN A 33 6.22 -16.77 4.76
CA ASN A 33 5.91 -16.28 6.10
C ASN A 33 5.05 -15.01 6.01
N PRO A 34 3.71 -15.11 6.08
CA PRO A 34 2.81 -13.97 5.95
C PRO A 34 3.05 -12.87 7.00
N GLN A 35 3.61 -13.20 8.16
CA GLN A 35 3.90 -12.23 9.21
C GLN A 35 5.18 -11.42 8.96
N LEU A 36 6.03 -11.85 8.02
CA LEU A 36 7.34 -11.24 7.81
C LEU A 36 7.24 -9.77 7.38
N GLY A 37 6.27 -9.42 6.54
CA GLY A 37 6.06 -8.04 6.10
C GLY A 37 5.81 -7.09 7.26
N GLN A 38 4.88 -7.45 8.14
CA GLN A 38 4.55 -6.68 9.33
C GLN A 38 5.74 -6.56 10.30
N GLN A 39 6.48 -7.65 10.50
CA GLN A 39 7.68 -7.65 11.34
C GLN A 39 8.75 -6.71 10.79
N GLN A 40 8.99 -6.77 9.47
CA GLN A 40 9.96 -5.90 8.80
C GLN A 40 9.54 -4.43 8.86
N TYR A 41 8.25 -4.13 8.71
CA TYR A 41 7.72 -2.78 8.91
C TYR A 41 7.96 -2.29 10.33
N GLN A 42 7.70 -3.11 11.35
CA GLN A 42 7.95 -2.74 12.75
C GLN A 42 9.44 -2.54 13.05
N GLU A 43 10.32 -3.30 12.40
CA GLU A 43 11.77 -3.16 12.54
C GLU A 43 12.28 -1.87 11.90
N SER A 44 11.89 -1.60 10.64
CA SER A 44 12.18 -0.35 9.95
C SER A 44 11.32 -0.16 8.71
N HIS A 45 10.94 1.09 8.45
CA HIS A 45 10.18 1.49 7.27
C HIS A 45 10.52 2.94 6.89
N ILE A 46 10.10 3.35 5.70
CA ILE A 46 10.20 4.76 5.27
C ILE A 46 9.38 5.62 6.23
N PRO A 47 9.91 6.73 6.78
CA PRO A 47 9.17 7.60 7.69
C PRO A 47 7.81 8.03 7.12
N GLY A 48 6.76 7.93 7.93
CA GLY A 48 5.39 8.29 7.54
C GLY A 48 4.66 7.27 6.67
N ALA A 49 5.30 6.14 6.31
CA ALA A 49 4.63 5.08 5.58
C ALA A 49 3.56 4.37 6.43
N PHE A 50 2.47 3.95 5.79
CA PHE A 50 1.47 3.06 6.37
C PHE A 50 1.71 1.63 5.88
N TYR A 51 1.59 0.64 6.75
CA TYR A 51 1.61 -0.77 6.34
C TYR A 51 0.22 -1.23 5.89
N LEU A 52 0.13 -1.84 4.70
CA LEU A 52 -1.06 -2.56 4.23
C LEU A 52 -0.71 -4.03 4.01
N ASP A 53 -1.37 -4.90 4.76
CA ASP A 53 -1.16 -6.34 4.72
C ASP A 53 -1.83 -6.96 3.48
N LEU A 54 -1.09 -7.80 2.74
CA LEU A 54 -1.60 -8.43 1.52
C LEU A 54 -2.84 -9.28 1.78
N ASP A 55 -2.84 -10.06 2.86
CA ASP A 55 -3.91 -11.01 3.18
C ASP A 55 -5.10 -10.32 3.87
N GLN A 56 -4.83 -9.34 4.73
CA GLN A 56 -5.85 -8.73 5.59
C GLN A 56 -6.48 -7.47 5.00
N ASP A 57 -5.69 -6.63 4.31
CA ASP A 57 -6.15 -5.33 3.81
C ASP A 57 -6.36 -5.33 2.30
N LEU A 58 -5.46 -5.96 1.55
CA LEU A 58 -5.43 -5.91 0.09
C LEU A 58 -6.11 -7.10 -0.58
N SER A 59 -6.63 -8.05 0.19
CA SER A 59 -7.30 -9.25 -0.32
C SER A 59 -8.60 -9.55 0.41
N SER A 60 -9.49 -10.27 -0.27
CA SER A 60 -10.65 -10.93 0.35
C SER A 60 -10.31 -12.37 0.77
N PRO A 61 -11.11 -13.00 1.67
CA PRO A 61 -10.98 -14.42 1.97
C PRO A 61 -11.02 -15.29 0.71
N ILE A 62 -10.22 -16.35 0.70
CA ILE A 62 -10.15 -17.31 -0.41
C ILE A 62 -11.53 -17.93 -0.66
N GLN A 63 -11.94 -17.96 -1.93
CA GLN A 63 -13.16 -18.61 -2.40
C GLN A 63 -12.84 -19.62 -3.51
N LYS A 64 -13.87 -20.26 -4.07
CA LYS A 64 -13.73 -21.18 -5.22
C LYS A 64 -13.06 -20.53 -6.44
N HIS A 65 -13.22 -19.22 -6.60
CA HIS A 65 -12.66 -18.41 -7.68
C HIS A 65 -11.87 -17.23 -7.10
N GLY A 66 -10.96 -16.63 -7.88
CA GLY A 66 -10.18 -15.45 -7.46
C GLY A 66 -8.74 -15.74 -7.01
N GLY A 67 -8.32 -17.01 -6.95
CA GLY A 67 -6.93 -17.38 -6.63
C GLY A 67 -6.60 -17.32 -5.14
N ARG A 68 -5.30 -17.17 -4.82
CA ARG A 68 -4.78 -17.20 -3.44
C ARG A 68 -4.89 -15.84 -2.71
N HIS A 69 -5.05 -14.76 -3.46
CA HIS A 69 -5.26 -13.39 -2.97
C HIS A 69 -6.40 -12.74 -3.78
N PRO A 70 -7.66 -13.15 -3.59
CA PRO A 70 -8.79 -12.56 -4.31
C PRO A 70 -8.90 -11.05 -4.07
N LEU A 71 -9.42 -10.30 -5.05
CA LEU A 71 -9.62 -8.86 -4.91
C LEU A 71 -10.43 -8.51 -3.63
N PRO A 72 -10.07 -7.44 -2.93
CA PRO A 72 -10.72 -7.04 -1.70
C PRO A 72 -12.14 -6.54 -1.99
N ASN A 73 -13.01 -6.59 -0.98
CA ASN A 73 -14.30 -5.91 -1.06
C ASN A 73 -14.05 -4.39 -1.25
N PRO A 74 -14.60 -3.75 -2.30
CA PRO A 74 -14.31 -2.35 -2.62
C PRO A 74 -14.66 -1.37 -1.50
N GLU A 75 -15.74 -1.60 -0.75
CA GLU A 75 -16.16 -0.72 0.34
C GLU A 75 -15.20 -0.79 1.53
N LYS A 76 -14.74 -2.00 1.89
CA LYS A 76 -13.73 -2.20 2.92
C LYS A 76 -12.39 -1.57 2.54
N LEU A 77 -11.93 -1.81 1.31
CA LEU A 77 -10.69 -1.21 0.81
C LEU A 77 -10.79 0.31 0.81
N SER A 78 -11.88 0.87 0.25
CA SER A 78 -12.12 2.32 0.21
C SER A 78 -12.06 2.94 1.60
N LYS A 79 -12.71 2.32 2.59
CA LYS A 79 -12.67 2.78 3.98
C LYS A 79 -11.24 2.77 4.53
N LYS A 80 -10.51 1.65 4.39
CA LYS A 80 -9.12 1.53 4.86
C LYS A 80 -8.21 2.59 4.24
N LEU A 81 -8.31 2.81 2.93
CA LEU A 81 -7.53 3.84 2.23
C LEU A 81 -7.88 5.26 2.72
N SER A 82 -9.17 5.53 2.99
CA SER A 82 -9.59 6.83 3.51
C SER A 82 -9.08 7.09 4.95
N GLU A 83 -8.97 6.06 5.78
CA GLU A 83 -8.45 6.15 7.15
C GLU A 83 -6.96 6.55 7.18
N ILE A 84 -6.22 6.25 6.11
CA ILE A 84 -4.80 6.63 5.95
C ILE A 84 -4.62 7.89 5.08
N GLY A 85 -5.71 8.63 4.81
CA GLY A 85 -5.66 9.93 4.14
C GLY A 85 -5.68 9.89 2.61
N ILE A 86 -5.92 8.73 2.00
CA ILE A 86 -5.95 8.62 0.53
C ILE A 86 -7.30 9.12 0.00
N THR A 87 -7.25 10.19 -0.79
CA THR A 87 -8.39 10.77 -1.48
C THR A 87 -8.23 10.65 -2.98
N SER A 88 -9.26 10.10 -3.65
CA SER A 88 -9.26 9.89 -5.09
C SER A 88 -8.95 11.16 -5.86
N ARG A 89 -8.00 11.08 -6.80
CA ARG A 89 -7.52 12.19 -7.67
C ARG A 89 -6.82 13.34 -6.94
N GLN A 90 -6.62 13.26 -5.64
CA GLN A 90 -5.92 14.28 -4.85
C GLN A 90 -4.60 13.75 -4.30
N THR A 91 -4.61 12.51 -3.79
CA THR A 91 -3.43 11.88 -3.19
C THR A 91 -2.66 11.06 -4.22
N LEU A 92 -1.34 11.26 -4.27
CA LEU A 92 -0.41 10.37 -4.95
C LEU A 92 0.01 9.26 -3.98
N VAL A 93 -0.17 8.01 -4.39
CA VAL A 93 0.23 6.84 -3.58
C VAL A 93 1.54 6.29 -4.10
N VAL A 94 2.53 6.18 -3.23
CA VAL A 94 3.80 5.50 -3.52
C VAL A 94 3.83 4.21 -2.72
N ALA A 95 3.71 3.07 -3.40
CA ALA A 95 3.76 1.75 -2.77
C ALA A 95 5.13 1.08 -3.00
N TYR A 96 5.64 0.36 -2.00
CA TYR A 96 6.88 -0.40 -2.08
C TYR A 96 6.79 -1.79 -1.41
#